data_AF-A0A3D4TG33-F1
#
_entry.id   AF-A0A3D4TG33-F1
#
_cell.length_a   1.000
_cell.length_b   1.000
_cell.length_c   1.000
_cell.angle_alpha   90.00
_cell.angle_beta   90.00
_cell.angle_gamma   90.00
#
_symmetry.space_group_name_H-M   'P 1'
#
loop_
_entity.id
_entity.type
_entity.pdbx_description
1 polymer ?
#
loop_
_entity_poly.entity_id
_entity_poly.type
_entity_poly.pdbx_seq_one_letter_code
_entity_poly.pdbx_strand_id
1 'polypeptide(L)'
;MKRVRWLLLILPATPLIAQADDYSGMLAYLDVARIDGHALAGANGAIAVNQAAGDLNLQANLRGIATGDHADVSISNRQLRGGNRVLGAPLHAAAVIDGTALAGASGIASINQASGIANT
;
A
#
# COMPACT_ATOMS: atom_id res chain seq x y z
N MET A 1 -18.09 22.76 -72.28
CA MET A 1 -17.68 21.49 -71.65
C MET A 1 -16.16 21.49 -71.46
N LYS A 2 -15.67 21.48 -70.20
CA LYS A 2 -14.42 20.82 -69.76
C LYS A 2 -14.27 21.04 -68.25
N ARG A 3 -13.94 19.96 -67.56
CA ARG A 3 -14.35 19.60 -66.19
C ARG A 3 -13.40 20.16 -65.14
N VAL A 4 -13.94 20.82 -64.10
CA VAL A 4 -13.21 21.19 -62.89
C VAL A 4 -12.98 19.93 -62.06
N ARG A 5 -11.72 19.58 -61.83
CA ARG A 5 -11.29 18.38 -61.09
C ARG A 5 -11.02 18.79 -59.65
N TRP A 6 -11.96 18.49 -58.76
CA TRP A 6 -11.78 18.66 -57.32
C TRP A 6 -10.83 17.58 -56.80
N LEU A 7 -9.65 18.01 -56.32
CA LEU A 7 -8.70 17.13 -55.66
C LEU A 7 -9.10 17.04 -54.18
N LEU A 8 -9.64 15.89 -53.77
CA LEU A 8 -9.97 15.58 -52.39
C LEU A 8 -8.67 15.24 -51.66
N LEU A 9 -8.20 16.14 -50.79
CA LEU A 9 -7.09 15.91 -49.87
C LEU A 9 -7.56 14.98 -48.75
N ILE A 10 -7.11 13.72 -48.78
CA ILE A 10 -7.29 12.80 -47.67
C ILE A 10 -6.15 13.07 -46.69
N LEU A 11 -6.48 13.72 -45.57
CA LEU A 11 -5.55 13.93 -44.46
C LEU A 11 -5.36 12.58 -43.73
N PRO A 12 -4.14 12.04 -43.57
CA PRO A 12 -3.95 10.90 -42.70
C PRO A 12 -4.17 11.36 -41.26
N ALA A 13 -5.23 10.86 -40.63
CA ALA A 13 -5.41 10.99 -39.19
C ALA A 13 -4.35 10.12 -38.52
N THR A 14 -3.17 10.69 -38.26
CA THR A 14 -2.20 10.07 -37.35
C THR A 14 -2.87 9.96 -35.98
N PRO A 15 -2.93 8.78 -35.34
CA PRO A 15 -3.39 8.71 -33.97
C PRO A 15 -2.45 9.59 -33.16
N LEU A 16 -3.02 10.63 -32.54
CA LEU A 16 -2.34 11.37 -31.50
C LEU A 16 -2.10 10.33 -30.41
N ILE A 17 -0.88 9.79 -30.33
CA ILE A 17 -0.45 9.04 -29.16
C ILE A 17 -0.54 10.08 -28.05
N ALA A 18 -1.62 10.01 -27.27
CA ALA A 18 -1.69 10.69 -26.00
C ALA A 18 -0.49 10.17 -25.22
N GLN A 19 0.56 10.99 -25.13
CA GLN A 19 1.61 10.77 -24.17
C GLN A 19 0.88 10.78 -22.83
N ALA A 20 0.64 9.60 -22.25
CA ALA A 20 0.17 9.53 -20.88
C ALA A 20 1.13 10.40 -20.08
N ASP A 21 0.62 11.48 -19.50
CA ASP A 21 1.44 12.50 -18.88
C ASP A 21 2.43 11.83 -17.93
N ASP A 22 3.70 12.20 -18.04
CA ASP A 22 4.84 11.69 -17.25
C ASP A 22 4.52 11.65 -15.73
N TYR A 23 3.62 12.53 -15.30
CA TYR A 23 3.02 12.58 -13.97
C TYR A 23 2.19 11.35 -13.56
N SER A 24 1.38 10.75 -14.43
CA SER A 24 0.64 9.51 -14.11
C SER A 24 1.59 8.31 -14.02
N GLY A 25 2.67 8.29 -14.81
CA GLY A 25 3.75 7.30 -14.68
C GLY A 25 4.53 7.48 -13.36
N MET A 26 4.76 8.72 -12.94
CA MET A 26 5.38 9.07 -11.66
C MET A 26 4.46 8.83 -10.45
N LEU A 27 3.13 8.89 -10.59
CA LEU A 27 2.18 8.52 -9.52
C LEU A 27 1.96 7.01 -9.40
N ALA A 28 2.11 6.25 -10.50
CA ALA A 28 2.17 4.79 -10.45
C ALA A 28 3.43 4.26 -9.71
N TYR A 29 4.36 5.15 -9.33
CA TYR A 29 5.65 4.85 -8.71
C TYR A 29 5.62 4.86 -7.17
N LEU A 30 4.51 5.26 -6.53
CA LEU A 30 4.49 5.54 -5.09
C LEU A 30 3.36 4.83 -4.32
N ASP A 31 3.71 3.86 -3.49
CA ASP A 31 2.82 3.31 -2.46
C ASP A 31 3.16 3.90 -1.10
N VAL A 32 2.22 4.66 -0.54
CA VAL A 32 2.40 5.29 0.77
C VAL A 32 1.27 4.89 1.69
N ALA A 33 1.62 4.20 2.78
CA ALA A 33 0.74 3.99 3.91
C ALA A 33 1.15 4.97 5.02
N ARG A 34 0.20 5.75 5.53
CA ARG A 34 0.44 6.69 6.65
C ARG A 34 -0.59 6.54 7.74
N ILE A 35 -0.12 6.52 8.98
CA ILE A 35 -0.93 6.81 10.17
C ILE A 35 -0.39 8.12 10.71
N ASP A 36 -1.24 9.15 10.77
CA ASP A 36 -0.82 10.53 11.01
C ASP A 36 -1.76 11.23 11.99
N GLY A 37 -1.38 12.44 12.41
CA GLY A 37 -2.12 13.25 13.36
C GLY A 37 -2.36 12.50 14.66
N HIS A 38 -3.59 12.50 15.14
CA HIS A 38 -3.96 11.89 16.42
C HIS A 38 -4.70 10.54 16.25
N ALA A 39 -4.42 9.79 15.18
CA ALA A 39 -5.18 8.61 14.78
C ALA A 39 -5.33 7.54 15.88
N LEU A 40 -4.33 7.38 16.74
CA LEU A 40 -4.33 6.47 17.89
C LEU A 40 -4.06 7.22 19.21
N ALA A 41 -4.21 8.54 19.22
CA ALA A 41 -3.94 9.33 20.40
C ALA A 41 -4.91 8.98 21.53
N GLY A 42 -4.38 8.84 22.74
CA GLY A 42 -5.17 8.44 23.91
C GLY A 42 -5.69 7.00 23.89
N ALA A 43 -5.31 6.18 22.90
CA ALA A 43 -5.71 4.77 22.86
C ALA A 43 -5.23 4.04 24.12
N ASN A 44 -6.10 3.28 24.78
CA ASN A 44 -5.78 2.54 26.01
C ASN A 44 -6.07 1.05 25.82
N GLY A 45 -5.14 0.19 26.23
CA GLY A 45 -5.33 -1.25 26.30
C GLY A 45 -4.44 -2.00 25.31
N ALA A 46 -5.04 -2.69 24.35
CA ALA A 46 -4.31 -3.43 23.33
C ALA A 46 -4.40 -2.74 21.97
N ILE A 47 -3.30 -2.14 21.54
CA ILE A 47 -3.19 -1.48 20.24
C ILE A 47 -2.48 -2.46 19.30
N ALA A 48 -3.08 -2.77 18.15
CA ALA A 48 -2.49 -3.65 17.14
C ALA A 48 -2.60 -2.98 15.76
N VAL A 49 -1.46 -2.71 15.13
CA VAL A 49 -1.36 -2.07 13.81
C VAL A 49 -0.59 -2.97 12.86
N ASN A 50 -1.23 -3.38 11.77
CA ASN A 50 -0.55 -3.94 10.61
C ASN A 50 -0.64 -2.89 9.49
N GLN A 51 0.48 -2.32 9.09
CA GLN A 51 0.54 -1.28 8.07
C GLN A 51 1.52 -1.68 6.97
N ALA A 52 1.01 -1.90 5.76
CA ALA A 52 1.82 -2.26 4.59
C ALA A 52 1.68 -1.22 3.47
N ALA A 53 2.79 -0.91 2.80
CA ALA A 53 2.83 -0.20 1.53
C ALA A 53 3.58 -1.05 0.51
N GLY A 54 3.01 -1.28 -0.67
CA GLY A 54 3.59 -2.18 -1.66
C GLY A 54 3.04 -3.60 -1.66
N ASP A 55 3.52 -4.38 -2.61
CA ASP A 55 2.95 -5.68 -2.94
C ASP A 55 3.41 -6.81 -2.03
N LEU A 56 2.53 -7.79 -1.79
CA LEU A 56 2.89 -9.10 -1.20
C LEU A 56 3.50 -9.06 0.20
N ASN A 57 3.33 -7.98 0.96
CA ASN A 57 3.72 -7.90 2.35
C ASN A 57 2.82 -8.81 3.20
N LEU A 58 3.40 -9.73 3.97
CA LEU A 58 2.65 -10.44 5.01
C LEU A 58 2.93 -9.84 6.37
N GLN A 59 1.84 -9.60 7.09
CA GLN A 59 1.86 -9.00 8.40
C GLN A 59 0.99 -9.82 9.34
N ALA A 60 1.47 -9.99 10.56
CA ALA A 60 0.70 -10.54 11.65
C ALA A 60 1.08 -9.79 12.91
N ASN A 61 0.07 -9.37 13.66
CA ASN A 61 0.19 -9.05 15.07
C ASN A 61 -0.43 -10.22 15.81
N LEU A 62 0.39 -10.95 16.56
CA LEU A 62 -0.07 -12.07 17.35
C LEU A 62 0.15 -11.73 18.81
N ARG A 63 -0.91 -11.84 19.61
CA ARG A 63 -0.83 -11.52 21.03
C ARG A 63 -1.64 -12.49 21.84
N GLY A 64 -0.99 -12.99 22.87
CA GLY A 64 -1.56 -13.84 23.89
C GLY A 64 -1.40 -13.16 25.23
N ILE A 65 -2.45 -13.17 26.04
CA ILE A 65 -2.43 -12.70 27.42
C ILE A 65 -3.12 -13.75 28.26
N ALA A 66 -2.40 -14.29 29.23
CA ALA A 66 -2.90 -15.24 30.21
C ALA A 66 -2.62 -14.68 31.61
N THR A 67 -3.60 -14.71 32.50
CA THR A 67 -3.49 -14.21 33.88
C THR A 67 -4.26 -15.11 34.84
N GLY A 68 -3.67 -15.46 35.98
CA GLY A 68 -4.27 -16.33 37.01
C GLY A 68 -3.45 -17.60 37.26
N ASP A 69 -3.80 -18.35 38.31
CA ASP A 69 -2.96 -19.43 38.87
C ASP A 69 -2.73 -20.63 37.93
N HIS A 70 -3.59 -20.80 36.92
CA HIS A 70 -3.52 -21.88 35.92
C HIS A 70 -3.64 -21.34 34.48
N ALA A 71 -3.24 -20.10 34.23
CA ALA A 71 -3.43 -19.50 32.93
C ALA A 71 -2.38 -19.98 31.92
N ASP A 72 -2.85 -20.51 30.79
CA ASP A 72 -2.04 -20.89 29.64
C ASP A 72 -2.39 -20.02 28.43
N VAL A 73 -1.41 -19.74 27.58
CA VAL A 73 -1.67 -19.11 26.29
C VAL A 73 -0.81 -19.74 25.22
N SER A 74 -1.48 -20.26 24.18
CA SER A 74 -0.83 -20.79 22.99
C SER A 74 -1.22 -19.95 21.79
N ILE A 75 -0.22 -19.59 20.99
CA ILE A 75 -0.38 -18.84 19.76
C ILE A 75 0.22 -19.68 18.65
N SER A 76 -0.59 -19.99 17.63
CA SER A 76 -0.15 -20.62 16.40
C SER A 76 -0.48 -19.70 15.24
N ASN A 77 0.50 -19.50 14.35
CA ASN A 77 0.30 -18.76 13.11
C ASN A 77 0.90 -19.54 11.95
N ARG A 78 0.09 -19.70 10.90
CA ARG A 78 0.51 -20.33 9.66
C ARG A 78 0.15 -19.40 8.51
N GLN A 79 1.15 -18.77 7.94
CA GLN A 79 1.00 -17.99 6.73
C GLN A 79 1.36 -18.85 5.52
N LEU A 80 0.46 -18.93 4.55
CA LEU A 80 0.64 -19.65 3.30
C LEU A 80 0.70 -18.63 2.16
N ARG A 81 1.65 -18.81 1.23
CA ARG A 81 1.75 -18.03 -0.01
C ARG A 81 1.81 -18.94 -1.22
N GLY A 82 1.25 -18.47 -2.33
CA GLY A 82 1.23 -19.20 -3.59
C GLY A 82 0.77 -18.32 -4.75
N GLY A 83 1.40 -18.47 -5.90
CA GLY A 83 1.02 -17.74 -7.13
C GLY A 83 1.36 -16.25 -7.13
N ASN A 84 2.11 -15.76 -6.15
CA ASN A 84 2.50 -14.36 -6.05
C ASN A 84 3.31 -13.92 -7.30
N ARG A 85 2.81 -12.89 -7.99
CA ARG A 85 3.49 -12.21 -9.10
C ARG A 85 3.38 -10.71 -8.90
N VAL A 86 4.50 -10.02 -9.09
CA VAL A 86 4.54 -8.56 -9.20
C VAL A 86 4.51 -8.24 -10.69
N LEU A 87 3.53 -7.47 -11.13
CA LEU A 87 3.30 -7.16 -12.54
C LEU A 87 3.65 -5.70 -12.88
N GLY A 88 4.14 -4.93 -11.90
CA GLY A 88 4.42 -3.50 -12.01
C GLY A 88 5.89 -3.12 -12.20
N ALA A 89 6.12 -1.82 -12.43
CA ALA A 89 7.42 -1.16 -12.53
C ALA A 89 8.13 -1.06 -11.16
N PRO A 90 9.36 -0.51 -11.05
CA PRO A 90 10.04 -0.37 -9.76
C PRO A 90 9.18 0.41 -8.76
N LEU A 91 8.97 -0.17 -7.59
CA LEU A 91 8.11 0.37 -6.55
C LEU A 91 8.89 1.28 -5.60
N HIS A 92 8.42 2.52 -5.39
CA HIS A 92 8.79 3.31 -4.23
C HIS A 92 7.71 3.14 -3.16
N ALA A 93 8.03 2.44 -2.08
CA ALA A 93 7.07 2.19 -1.01
C ALA A 93 7.53 2.79 0.31
N ALA A 94 6.62 3.45 1.01
CA ALA A 94 6.85 3.97 2.35
C ALA A 94 5.67 3.67 3.26
N ALA A 95 5.95 3.07 4.40
CA ALA A 95 5.01 2.97 5.50
C ALA A 95 5.51 3.92 6.60
N VAL A 96 4.64 4.84 7.06
CA VAL A 96 4.99 5.84 8.07
C VAL A 96 3.93 5.90 9.16
N ILE A 97 4.38 5.98 10.40
CA ILE A 97 3.57 6.36 11.56
C ILE A 97 4.16 7.69 12.06
N ASP A 98 3.36 8.75 12.03
CA ASP A 98 3.79 10.09 12.45
C ASP A 98 3.99 10.18 13.96
N GLY A 99 4.84 11.11 14.40
CA GLY A 99 5.21 11.26 15.81
C GLY A 99 4.03 11.55 16.75
N THR A 100 2.94 12.12 16.24
CA THR A 100 1.74 12.40 17.05
C THR A 100 0.71 11.27 17.06
N ALA A 101 0.88 10.24 16.23
CA ALA A 101 -0.12 9.20 15.99
C ALA A 101 -0.50 8.44 17.25
N LEU A 102 0.45 8.15 18.13
CA LEU A 102 0.24 7.44 19.39
C LEU A 102 0.35 8.36 20.63
N ALA A 103 0.20 9.67 20.46
CA ALA A 103 0.34 10.61 21.58
C ALA A 103 -0.62 10.26 22.73
N GLY A 104 -0.08 10.05 23.93
CA GLY A 104 -0.88 9.69 25.11
C GLY A 104 -1.50 8.28 25.08
N ALA A 105 -1.12 7.42 24.13
CA ALA A 105 -1.52 6.03 24.14
C ALA A 105 -0.92 5.27 25.35
N SER A 106 -1.64 4.27 25.87
CA SER A 106 -1.27 3.50 27.06
C SER A 106 -1.68 2.03 26.92
N GLY A 107 -0.95 1.14 27.61
CA GLY A 107 -1.10 -0.30 27.47
C GLY A 107 -0.01 -0.90 26.56
N ILE A 108 -0.37 -1.88 25.74
CA ILE A 108 0.59 -2.59 24.88
C ILE A 108 0.25 -2.31 23.41
N ALA A 109 1.25 -1.83 22.68
CA ALA A 109 1.22 -1.63 21.24
C ALA A 109 1.99 -2.74 20.51
N SER A 110 1.34 -3.40 19.57
CA SER A 110 1.90 -4.35 18.61
C SER A 110 1.84 -3.72 17.23
N ILE A 111 2.98 -3.45 16.61
CA ILE A 111 3.06 -2.77 15.32
C ILE A 111 3.90 -3.62 14.38
N ASN A 112 3.30 -4.03 13.26
CA ASN A 112 3.98 -4.65 12.14
C ASN A 112 3.87 -3.69 10.95
N GLN A 113 5.00 -3.12 10.55
CA GLN A 113 5.08 -2.10 9.51
C GLN A 113 6.03 -2.57 8.43
N ALA A 114 5.55 -2.61 7.19
CA ALA A 114 6.32 -3.10 6.05
C ALA A 114 6.12 -2.17 4.85
N SER A 115 7.19 -1.93 4.11
CA SER A 115 7.13 -1.22 2.84
C SER A 115 7.98 -1.92 1.81
N GLY A 116 7.47 -2.01 0.58
CA GLY A 116 8.16 -2.64 -0.53
C GLY A 116 7.42 -3.89 -0.97
N ILE A 117 8.16 -4.78 -1.62
CA ILE A 117 7.64 -5.97 -2.26
C ILE A 117 8.06 -7.19 -1.46
N ALA A 118 7.11 -8.07 -1.17
CA ALA A 118 7.36 -9.40 -0.62
C ALA A 118 8.13 -9.38 0.73
N ASN A 119 7.73 -8.51 1.67
CA ASN A 119 8.16 -8.64 3.06
C ASN A 119 7.43 -9.82 3.69
N THR A 120 8.10 -10.97 3.75
CA THR A 120 7.41 -12.25 3.76
C THR A 120 7.90 -13.23 4.81
#